data_AF-A0A640TKM8-F1
#
_entry.id   AF-A0A640TKM8-F1
#
_cell.length_a   1.000
_cell.length_b   1.000
_cell.length_c   1.000
_cell.angle_alpha   90.00
_cell.angle_beta   90.00
_cell.angle_gamma   90.00
#
_symmetry.space_group_name_H-M   'P 1'
#
loop_
_entity.id
_entity.type
_entity.pdbx_description
1 polymer ?
#
loop_
_entity_poly.entity_id
_entity_poly.type
_entity_poly.pdbx_seq_one_letter_code
_entity_poly.pdbx_strand_id
1 'polypeptide(L)' 'MSTPEDARAKAVRQLMEPGQERTRLAAELERLDTKLRPLILEAIKVGVPYRRVAELTGISRATVARWGKHEE' A
#
# COMPACT_ATOMS: atom_id res chain seq x y z
N MET A 1 -9.64 39.08 -8.50
CA MET A 1 -10.09 37.89 -7.74
C MET A 1 -9.90 36.68 -8.64
N SER A 2 -9.25 35.61 -8.18
CA SER A 2 -9.21 34.35 -8.94
C SER A 2 -10.59 33.72 -8.97
N THR A 3 -10.98 33.18 -10.11
CA THR A 3 -12.25 32.47 -10.24
C THR A 3 -12.17 31.11 -9.53
N PRO A 4 -13.32 30.49 -9.19
CA PRO A 4 -13.35 29.11 -8.71
C PRO A 4 -12.68 28.11 -9.67
N GLU A 5 -12.68 28.41 -10.97
CA GLU A 5 -12.02 27.60 -12.00
C GLU A 5 -10.49 27.70 -11.90
N ASP A 6 -9.95 28.91 -11.71
CA ASP A 6 -8.51 29.12 -11.49
C ASP A 6 -8.01 28.39 -10.24
N ALA A 7 -8.81 28.40 -9.17
CA ALA A 7 -8.51 27.69 -7.93
C ALA A 7 -8.46 26.18 -8.14
N ARG A 8 -9.41 25.60 -8.89
CA ARG A 8 -9.40 24.17 -9.25
C ARG A 8 -8.19 23.82 -10.12
N ALA A 9 -7.90 24.61 -11.16
CA ALA A 9 -6.75 24.37 -12.04
C ALA A 9 -5.42 24.45 -11.28
N LYS A 10 -5.31 25.36 -10.29
CA LYS A 10 -4.15 25.43 -9.40
C LYS A 10 -4.04 24.17 -8.52
N ALA A 11 -5.13 23.74 -7.89
CA ALA A 11 -5.12 22.55 -7.03
C ALA A 11 -4.74 21.28 -7.81
N VAL A 12 -5.27 21.12 -9.03
CA VAL A 12 -4.90 19.99 -9.91
C VAL A 12 -3.40 20.02 -10.21
N ARG A 13 -2.85 21.16 -10.66
CA ARG A 13 -1.42 21.29 -10.94
C ARG A 13 -0.54 20.97 -9.74
N GLN A 14 -0.94 21.38 -8.54
CA GLN A 14 -0.22 21.08 -7.31
C GLN A 14 -0.21 19.58 -6.94
N LEU A 15 -1.19 18.81 -7.42
CA LEU A 15 -1.27 17.36 -7.16
C LEU A 15 -0.53 16.52 -8.20
N MET A 16 -0.25 17.06 -9.40
CA MET A 16 0.27 16.25 -10.51
C MET A 16 1.57 15.55 -10.17
N GLU A 17 2.61 16.29 -9.75
CA GLU A 17 3.92 15.72 -9.43
C GLU A 17 3.89 14.76 -8.23
N PRO A 18 3.40 15.14 -7.03
CA PRO A 18 3.36 14.22 -5.89
C PRO A 18 2.42 13.02 -6.14
N GLY A 19 1.37 13.20 -6.94
CA GLY A 19 0.47 12.12 -7.34
C GLY A 19 1.12 11.12 -8.28
N GLN A 20 1.92 11.58 -9.25
CA GLN A 20 2.71 10.73 -10.14
C GLN A 20 3.77 9.95 -9.35
N GLU A 21 4.49 10.60 -8.44
CA GLU A 21 5.49 9.96 -7.60
C GLU A 21 4.85 8.87 -6.72
N ARG A 22 3.73 9.19 -6.05
CA ARG A 22 2.96 8.21 -5.28
C ARG A 22 2.54 7.01 -6.13
N THR A 23 2.06 7.24 -7.35
CA THR A 23 1.61 6.17 -8.25
C THR A 23 2.77 5.24 -8.62
N ARG A 24 3.95 5.81 -8.91
CA ARG A 24 5.16 5.04 -9.19
C ARG A 24 5.58 4.21 -7.98
N LEU A 25 5.65 4.81 -6.80
CA LEU A 25 6.03 4.12 -5.57
C LEU A 25 5.02 3.02 -5.20
N ALA A 26 3.72 3.25 -5.41
CA ALA A 26 2.69 2.24 -5.22
C ALA A 26 2.92 1.01 -6.12
N ALA A 27 3.30 1.21 -7.38
CA ALA A 27 3.64 0.10 -8.28
C ALA A 27 4.93 -0.63 -7.85
N GLU A 28 5.90 0.07 -7.26
CA GLU A 28 7.09 -0.55 -6.66
C GLU A 28 6.73 -1.40 -5.43
N LEU A 29 5.84 -0.90 -4.56
CA LEU A 29 5.32 -1.63 -3.41
C LEU A 29 4.53 -2.88 -3.85
N GLU A 30 3.69 -2.79 -4.87
CA GLU A 30 2.93 -3.95 -5.38
C GLU A 30 3.83 -5.06 -5.92
N ARG A 31 4.96 -4.70 -6.56
CA ARG A 31 5.99 -5.66 -6.97
C ARG A 31 6.66 -6.33 -5.77
N LEU A 32 6.89 -5.60 -4.68
CA LEU A 32 7.42 -6.17 -3.43
C LEU A 32 6.39 -7.08 -2.76
N ASP A 33 5.13 -6.69 -2.73
CA ASP A 33 4.03 -7.48 -2.17
C ASP A 33 3.90 -8.83 -2.86
N THR A 34 4.08 -8.88 -4.19
CA THR A 34 4.07 -10.16 -4.95
C THR A 34 5.15 -11.14 -4.46
N LYS A 35 6.32 -10.62 -4.05
CA LYS A 35 7.42 -11.44 -3.50
C LYS A 35 7.19 -11.79 -2.03
N LEU A 36 6.66 -10.85 -1.25
CA LEU A 36 6.47 -10.99 0.20
C LEU A 36 5.27 -11.89 0.53
N ARG A 37 4.20 -11.84 -0.25
CA ARG A 37 2.95 -12.55 0.03
C ARG A 37 3.15 -14.05 0.31
N PRO A 38 3.84 -14.87 -0.51
CA PRO A 38 4.05 -16.28 -0.17
C PRO A 38 4.86 -16.47 1.12
N LEU A 39 5.85 -15.62 1.40
CA LEU A 39 6.65 -15.69 2.64
C LEU A 39 5.81 -15.35 3.87
N ILE A 40 4.92 -14.36 3.75
CA ILE A 40 3.99 -13.95 4.80
C ILE A 40 2.99 -15.07 5.09
N LEU A 41 2.45 -15.69 4.05
CA LEU A 41 1.51 -16.80 4.17
C LEU A 41 2.14 -18.00 4.87
N GLU A 42 3.36 -18.39 4.49
CA GLU A 42 4.09 -19.45 5.20
C GLU A 42 4.40 -19.07 6.66
N ALA A 43 4.78 -17.83 6.93
CA ALA A 43 4.97 -17.36 8.30
C ALA A 43 3.68 -17.46 9.14
N ILE A 44 2.53 -17.14 8.56
CA ILE A 44 1.22 -17.27 9.20
C ILE A 44 0.91 -18.75 9.50
N LYS A 45 1.13 -19.66 8.54
CA LYS A 45 0.89 -21.10 8.70
C LYS A 45 1.65 -21.69 9.87
N VAL A 46 2.88 -21.25 10.10
CA VAL A 46 3.72 -21.71 11.23
C VAL A 46 3.47 -20.93 12.53
N GLY A 47 2.45 -20.07 12.58
CA GLY A 47 1.99 -19.42 13.80
C GLY A 47 2.62 -18.07 14.11
N VAL A 48 3.27 -17.40 13.15
CA VAL A 48 3.78 -16.03 13.38
C VAL A 48 2.60 -15.07 13.53
N PRO A 49 2.51 -14.29 14.64
CA PRO A 49 1.40 -13.38 14.85
C PRO A 49 1.32 -12.29 13.78
N TYR A 50 0.11 -11.93 13.33
CA TYR A 50 -0.10 -10.90 12.30
C TYR A 50 0.51 -9.54 12.65
N ARG A 51 0.54 -9.20 13.95
CA ARG A 51 1.22 -7.99 14.44
C ARG A 51 2.70 -8.02 14.10
N ARG A 52 3.37 -9.16 14.33
CA ARG A 52 4.81 -9.31 14.08
C ARG A 52 5.12 -9.25 12.58
N VAL A 53 4.27 -9.87 11.75
CA VAL A 53 4.37 -9.76 10.29
C VAL A 53 4.26 -8.30 9.85
N ALA A 54 3.29 -7.55 10.38
CA ALA A 54 3.10 -6.14 10.04
C ALA A 54 4.30 -5.26 10.45
N GLU A 55 4.88 -5.51 11.64
CA GLU A 55 6.08 -4.81 12.11
C GLU A 55 7.30 -5.07 11.21
N LEU A 56 7.46 -6.28 10.69
CA LEU A 56 8.61 -6.67 9.86
C LEU A 56 8.50 -6.23 8.41
N THR A 57 7.27 -6.15 7.88
CA THR A 57 7.03 -5.95 6.44
C THR A 57 6.52 -4.54 6.11
N GLY A 58 6.07 -3.79 7.13
CA GLY A 58 5.38 -2.51 6.93
C GLY A 58 3.96 -2.65 6.38
N ILE A 59 3.49 -3.87 6.12
CA ILE A 59 2.14 -4.14 5.61
C ILE A 59 1.15 -4.06 6.76
N SER A 60 0.03 -3.36 6.56
CA SER A 60 -0.98 -3.20 7.61
C SER A 60 -1.51 -4.55 8.12
N ARG A 61 -1.78 -4.64 9.43
CA ARG A 61 -2.38 -5.85 10.04
C ARG A 61 -3.66 -6.31 9.34
N ALA A 62 -4.48 -5.35 8.86
CA ALA A 62 -5.70 -5.65 8.12
C ALA A 62 -5.41 -6.34 6.77
N THR A 63 -4.36 -5.91 6.07
CA THR A 63 -3.94 -6.53 4.80
C THR A 63 -3.35 -7.92 5.03
N VAL A 64 -2.51 -8.08 6.05
CA VAL A 64 -1.97 -9.40 6.46
C VAL A 64 -3.12 -10.36 6.79
N ALA A 65 -4.09 -9.93 7.60
CA ALA A 65 -5.26 -10.73 7.95
C ALA A 65 -6.10 -11.09 6.72
N ARG A 66 -6.30 -10.15 5.78
CA ARG A 66 -7.01 -10.42 4.53
C ARG A 66 -6.29 -11.49 3.70
N TRP A 67 -4.96 -11.44 3.60
CA TRP A 67 -4.22 -12.44 2.85
C TRP A 67 -4.30 -13.83 3.49
N GLY A 68 -4.19 -13.93 4.82
CA GLY A 68 -4.33 -15.20 5.54
C GLY A 68 -5.71 -15.85 5.36
N LYS A 69 -6.80 -15.06 5.37
CA LYS A 69 -8.18 -15.56 5.17
C LYS A 69 -8.46 -16.16 3.79
N HIS A 70 -7.62 -15.88 2.80
CA HIS A 70 -7.80 -16.42 1.43
C HIS A 70 -7.01 -17.72 1.19
N GLU A 71 -6.27 -18.21 2.19
CA GLU A 71 -5.59 -19.52 2.14
C GLU A 71 -6.36 -20.65 2.86
N GLU A 72 -7.41 -20.32 3.60
CA GLU A 72 -8.37 -21.27 4.18
C GLU A 72 -9.50 -21.57 3.19
#